data_AF-A0AAU9SBK8-F1
#
_entry.id   AF-A0AAU9SBK8-F1
#
_cell.length_a   1.000
_cell.length_b   1.000
_cell.length_c   1.000
_cell.angle_alpha   90.00
_cell.angle_beta   90.00
_cell.angle_gamma   90.00
#
_symmetry.space_group_name_H-M   'P 1'
#
loop_
_entity.id
_entity.type
_entity.pdbx_description
1 polymer ?
#
loop_
_entity_poly.entity_id
_entity_poly.type
_entity_poly.pdbx_seq_one_letter_code
_entity_poly.pdbx_strand_id
1 'polypeptide(L)' 'MVGGTGYAKNIFFDHISVNAAIHPIVIDQHYCNVRSSCPEQKKAVQVSSVYFTNVHGTSGGKEAI' A
#
# COMPACT_ATOMS: atom_id res chain seq x y z
N MET A 1 19.04 5.81 -10.39
CA MET A 1 18.93 5.70 -8.91
C MET A 1 18.49 4.29 -8.58
N VAL A 2 18.95 3.75 -7.45
CA VAL A 2 18.57 2.40 -7.01
C VAL A 2 17.51 2.58 -5.93
N GLY A 3 16.35 1.95 -6.09
CA GLY A 3 15.31 1.96 -5.06
C GLY A 3 15.71 1.12 -3.84
N GLY A 4 14.79 0.98 -2.90
CA GLY A 4 15.00 0.17 -1.70
C GLY A 4 15.26 -1.31 -2.02
N THR A 5 15.99 -1.97 -1.14
CA THR A 5 16.22 -3.43 -1.20
C THR A 5 15.93 -4.04 0.16
N GLY A 6 15.21 -5.16 0.18
CA GLY A 6 14.80 -5.82 1.41
C GLY A 6 13.49 -6.58 1.21
N TYR A 7 12.85 -6.97 2.31
CA TYR A 7 11.63 -7.74 2.30
C TYR A 7 10.59 -7.14 3.25
N ALA A 8 9.35 -7.04 2.78
CA ALA A 8 8.16 -6.83 3.60
C ALA A 8 7.28 -8.07 3.41
N LYS A 9 7.21 -8.94 4.43
CA LYS A 9 6.54 -10.22 4.31
C LYS A 9 5.78 -10.63 5.56
N ASN A 10 4.75 -11.45 5.38
CA ASN A 10 3.92 -12.00 6.46
C ASN A 10 3.23 -10.88 7.26
N ILE A 11 2.56 -9.98 6.54
CA ILE A 11 1.87 -8.81 7.11
C ILE A 11 0.37 -9.11 7.14
N PHE A 12 -0.26 -8.89 8.29
CA PHE A 12 -1.67 -9.17 8.51
C PHE A 12 -2.37 -7.89 8.96
N PHE A 13 -3.39 -7.50 8.20
CA PHE A 13 -4.34 -6.45 8.53
C PHE A 13 -5.66 -7.13 8.84
N ASP A 14 -6.07 -7.11 10.10
CA ASP A 14 -7.22 -7.86 10.57
C ASP A 14 -8.16 -6.99 11.42
N HIS A 15 -9.48 -7.18 11.26
CA HIS A 15 -10.52 -6.43 11.98
C HIS A 15 -10.41 -4.90 11.86
N ILE A 16 -10.35 -4.39 10.63
CA ILE A 16 -10.23 -2.94 10.36
C ILE A 16 -11.55 -2.39 9.85
N SER A 17 -12.09 -1.38 10.54
CA SER A 17 -13.22 -0.59 10.05
C SER A 17 -12.71 0.67 9.34
N VAL A 18 -13.11 0.85 8.09
CA VAL A 18 -12.76 2.02 7.28
C VAL A 18 -13.95 2.96 7.17
N ASN A 19 -13.71 4.27 7.36
CA ASN A 19 -14.76 5.28 7.28
C ASN A 19 -14.39 6.34 6.26
N ALA A 20 -15.12 6.36 5.13
CA ALA A 20 -15.00 7.34 4.05
C ALA A 20 -13.57 7.59 3.53
N ALA A 21 -12.67 6.59 3.61
CA ALA A 21 -11.33 6.72 3.08
C ALA A 21 -11.35 6.65 1.54
N ILE A 22 -10.65 7.55 0.86
CA ILE A 22 -10.62 7.57 -0.63
C ILE A 22 -9.86 6.35 -1.19
N HIS A 23 -8.79 5.94 -0.51
CA HIS A 23 -8.00 4.76 -0.86
C HIS A 23 -7.80 3.89 0.39
N PRO A 24 -8.75 2.98 0.66
CA PRO A 24 -8.80 2.19 1.90
C PRO A 24 -7.62 1.24 2.09
N ILE A 25 -7.16 0.62 1.00
CA ILE A 25 -6.02 -0.28 0.98
C ILE A 25 -5.11 0.15 -0.18
N VAL A 26 -3.86 0.49 0.12
CA VAL A 26 -2.85 0.86 -0.87
C VAL A 26 -1.56 0.12 -0.56
N ILE A 27 -1.04 -0.60 -1.56
CA ILE A 27 0.33 -1.12 -1.56
C ILE A 27 1.06 -0.39 -2.68
N ASP A 28 1.92 0.55 -2.30
CA ASP A 28 2.70 1.36 -3.22
C ASP A 28 4.20 1.13 -3.00
N GLN A 29 4.89 0.68 -4.05
CA GLN A 29 6.35 0.46 -4.05
C GLN A 29 7.12 1.64 -4.67
N HIS A 30 6.45 2.76 -4.94
CA HIS A 30 7.01 3.93 -5.58
C HIS A 30 7.00 5.17 -4.68
N TYR A 31 7.22 4.97 -3.38
CA TYR A 31 7.29 6.08 -2.44
C TYR A 31 8.54 6.94 -2.67
N CYS A 32 8.32 8.25 -2.78
CA CYS A 32 9.36 9.27 -2.98
C CYS A 32 9.20 10.42 -2.01
N ASN A 33 10.32 10.94 -1.52
CA ASN A 33 10.34 12.18 -0.74
C ASN A 33 10.09 13.44 -1.59
N VAL A 34 10.31 13.38 -2.91
CA VAL A 34 10.06 14.49 -3.85
C VAL A 34 8.96 14.11 -4.82
N ARG A 35 7.76 14.67 -4.63
CA ARG A 35 6.55 14.37 -5.42
C ARG A 35 6.68 14.63 -6.93
N SER A 36 7.50 15.59 -7.34
CA SER A 36 7.64 16.01 -8.73
C SER A 36 8.76 15.29 -9.50
N SER A 37 9.56 14.46 -8.83
CA SER A 37 10.66 13.75 -9.48
C SER A 37 10.89 12.41 -8.80
N CYS A 38 10.02 11.45 -9.06
CA CYS A 38 10.34 10.07 -8.72
C CYS A 38 10.81 9.33 -9.98
N PRO A 39 12.13 9.17 -10.15
CA PRO A 39 12.64 8.41 -11.29
C PRO A 39 12.25 6.95 -11.14
N GLU A 40 12.09 6.26 -12.26
CA GLU A 40 11.90 4.81 -12.24
C GLU A 40 13.02 4.13 -11.44
N GLN A 41 12.63 3.28 -10.50
CA GLN A 41 13.54 2.55 -9.64
C GLN A 41 13.74 1.14 -10.19
N LYS A 42 14.99 0.78 -10.47
CA LYS A 42 15.35 -0.56 -11.00
C LYS A 42 15.29 -1.69 -9.96
N LYS A 43 15.06 -1.34 -8.69
CA LYS A 43 14.94 -2.27 -7.56
C LYS A 43 13.84 -1.76 -6.64
N ALA A 44 13.13 -2.68 -6.01
CA ALA A 44 12.12 -2.41 -5.01
C ALA A 44 12.23 -3.44 -3.87
N VAL A 45 11.58 -3.13 -2.75
CA VAL A 45 11.45 -4.04 -1.61
C VAL A 45 10.51 -5.17 -2.01
N GLN A 46 10.91 -6.42 -1.82
CA GLN A 46 10.03 -7.54 -2.14
C GLN A 46 8.87 -7.63 -1.14
N VAL A 47 7.65 -7.43 -1.63
CA VAL A 47 6.41 -7.58 -0.87
C VAL A 47 5.82 -8.97 -1.11
N SER A 48 5.50 -9.72 -0.05
CA SER A 48 4.90 -11.06 -0.16
C SER A 48 4.05 -11.42 1.05
N SER A 49 3.08 -12.32 0.91
CA SER A 49 2.25 -12.79 2.03
C SER A 49 1.63 -11.65 2.86
N VAL A 50 0.90 -10.76 2.18
CA VAL A 50 0.11 -9.69 2.81
C VAL A 50 -1.35 -10.12 2.81
N TYR A 51 -1.97 -10.16 3.99
CA TYR A 51 -3.34 -10.60 4.18
C TYR A 51 -4.18 -9.46 4.73
N PHE A 52 -5.36 -9.27 4.14
CA PHE A 52 -6.40 -8.36 4.63
C PHE A 52 -7.61 -9.21 4.99
N THR A 53 -7.93 -9.31 6.28
CA THR A 53 -9.05 -10.12 6.80
C THR A 53 -9.97 -9.23 7.62
N ASN A 54 -11.28 -9.44 7.47
CA ASN A 54 -12.30 -8.62 8.16
C ASN A 54 -12.07 -7.10 8.06
N VAL A 55 -11.67 -6.63 6.88
CA VAL A 55 -11.61 -5.20 6.56
C VAL A 55 -12.94 -4.82 5.92
N HIS A 56 -13.66 -3.86 6.50
CA HIS A 56 -15.00 -3.49 6.07
C HIS A 56 -15.26 -2.00 6.31
N GLY A 57 -16.26 -1.43 5.63
CA GLY A 57 -16.72 -0.08 5.90
C GLY A 57 -17.10 0.68 4.65
N THR A 58 -16.85 1.99 4.63
CA THR A 58 -17.21 2.86 3.51
C THR A 58 -15.98 3.52 2.90
N SER A 59 -16.01 3.66 1.57
CA SER A 59 -15.04 4.45 0.84
C SER A 59 -15.60 5.84 0.58
N GLY A 60 -14.71 6.83 0.58
CA GLY A 60 -15.02 8.19 0.13
C GLY A 60 -14.85 8.37 -1.39
N GLY A 61 -14.31 7.36 -2.07
CA GLY A 61 -14.12 7.31 -3.52
C GLY A 61 -15.28 6.63 -4.26
N LYS A 62 -15.08 6.38 -5.55
CA LYS A 62 -16.08 5.71 -6.40
C LYS A 62 -16.21 4.21 -6.11
N GLU A 63 -15.16 3.61 -5.55
CA GLU A 63 -15.07 2.18 -5.26
C GLU A 63 -15.36 1.96 -3.78
N ALA A 64 -16.18 0.96 -3.42
CA ALA A 64 -16.40 0.55 -2.03
C ALA A 64 -15.33 -0.45 -1.55
N ILE A 65 -15.43 -0.90 -0.29
CA ILE A 65 -14.51 -1.84 0.38
C ILE A 65 -15.24 -3.14 0.65
#